data_AF-A0A2E5B751-F1
#
_entry.id   AF-A0A2E5B751-F1
#
_cell.length_a   1.000
_cell.length_b   1.000
_cell.length_c   1.000
_cell.angle_alpha   90.00
_cell.angle_beta   90.00
_cell.angle_gamma   90.00
#
_symmetry.space_group_name_H-M   'P 1'
#
loop_
_entity.id
_entity.type
_entity.pdbx_description
1 polymer ?
#
loop_
_entity_poly.entity_id
_entity_poly.type
_entity_poly.pdbx_seq_one_letter_code
_entity_poly.pdbx_strand_id
1 'polypeptide(L)'
;MAKDTITQLLEKVASGKVSVKDARVALEDASLTEEQMDAAINHGVFNPAEPGTIISASLAPSGNSALTTFFFAWGIFWALYWFGTMLYGLLNGSAWAQQQLSYHMAMGLSTLILMGIVYLKWVLPDTIIVKHSQNKYIPEHQKDWREYNW
;
A
#
# COMPACT_ATOMS: atom_id res chain seq x y z
N MET A 1 32.62 -4.83 16.30
CA MET A 1 31.76 -4.76 15.09
C MET A 1 31.94 -3.38 14.49
N ALA A 2 32.16 -3.28 13.17
CA ALA A 2 32.22 -1.99 12.50
C ALA A 2 30.83 -1.33 12.63
N LYS A 3 30.76 -0.17 13.28
CA LYS A 3 29.49 0.55 13.43
C LYS A 3 29.06 1.05 12.07
N ASP A 4 27.81 0.76 11.70
CA ASP A 4 27.21 1.25 10.46
C ASP A 4 27.24 2.79 10.42
N THR A 5 27.43 3.34 9.22
CA THR A 5 27.64 4.77 8.96
C THR A 5 26.44 5.59 9.44
N ILE A 6 25.24 5.03 9.34
CA ILE A 6 23.97 5.61 9.80
C ILE A 6 23.94 5.69 11.33
N THR A 7 24.28 4.60 12.02
CA THR A 7 24.35 4.58 13.50
C THR A 7 25.36 5.60 14.03
N GLN A 8 26.51 5.76 13.36
CA GLN A 8 27.49 6.79 13.74
C GLN A 8 26.97 8.21 13.50
N LEU A 9 26.20 8.44 12.45
CA LEU A 9 25.60 9.73 12.15
C LEU A 9 24.55 10.10 13.21
N LEU A 10 23.71 9.14 13.60
CA LEU A 10 22.72 9.30 14.67
C LEU A 10 23.36 9.57 16.05
N GLU A 11 24.41 8.83 16.41
CA GLU A 11 25.20 9.11 17.63
C GLU A 11 25.83 10.52 17.58
N LYS A 12 26.30 10.97 16.41
CA LYS A 12 26.87 12.31 16.25
C LYS A 12 25.83 13.41 16.40
N VAL A 13 24.61 13.20 15.92
CA VAL A 13 23.47 14.11 16.15
C VAL A 13 23.11 14.15 17.63
N ALA A 14 23.02 12.99 18.29
CA ALA A 14 22.76 12.89 19.73
C ALA A 14 23.84 13.63 20.56
N SER A 15 25.10 13.55 20.13
CA SER A 15 26.22 14.24 20.76
C SER A 15 26.31 15.74 20.42
N GLY A 16 25.39 16.27 19.60
CA GLY A 16 25.37 17.68 19.18
C GLY A 16 26.47 18.07 18.19
N LYS A 17 27.23 17.12 17.65
CA LYS A 17 28.32 17.38 16.69
C LYS A 17 27.82 17.64 15.27
N VAL A 18 26.60 17.23 14.96
CA VAL A 18 25.96 17.38 13.65
C VAL A 18 24.58 18.01 13.86
N SER A 19 24.22 18.97 13.00
CA SER A 19 22.92 19.62 13.11
C SER A 19 21.82 18.65 12.68
N VAL A 20 20.65 18.77 13.31
CA VAL A 20 19.45 17.99 12.96
C VAL A 20 19.06 18.17 11.50
N LYS A 21 19.31 19.36 10.93
CA LYS A 21 19.03 19.68 9.52
C LYS A 21 19.94 18.90 8.57
N ASP A 22 21.24 18.85 8.85
CA ASP A 22 22.20 18.14 8.00
C ASP A 22 21.98 16.62 8.08
N ALA A 23 21.61 16.13 9.26
CA ALA A 23 21.25 14.73 9.44
C ALA A 23 19.96 14.35 8.70
N ARG A 24 18.96 15.24 8.65
CA ARG A 24 17.73 15.01 7.89
C ARG A 24 18.02 14.87 6.40
N VAL A 25 18.82 15.78 5.83
CA VAL A 25 19.23 15.72 4.41
C VAL A 25 20.02 14.44 4.12
N ALA A 26 20.87 14.00 5.03
CA ALA A 26 21.65 12.77 4.85
C ALA A 26 20.82 11.47 4.95
N LEU A 27 19.65 11.52 5.60
CA LEU A 27 18.80 10.35 5.86
C LEU A 27 17.53 10.31 5.00
N GLU A 28 17.28 11.31 4.15
CA GLU A 28 16.07 11.41 3.31
C GLU A 28 15.96 10.26 2.29
N ASP A 29 17.08 9.88 1.68
CA ASP A 29 17.16 8.79 0.69
C ASP A 29 17.72 7.47 1.26
N ALA A 30 17.98 7.41 2.57
CA ALA A 30 18.60 6.25 3.20
C ALA A 30 17.56 5.19 3.59
N SER A 31 17.83 3.92 3.26
CA SER A 31 17.04 2.80 3.76
C SER A 31 17.38 2.53 5.23
N LEU A 32 16.50 2.95 6.14
CA LEU A 32 16.65 2.78 7.58
C LEU A 32 16.02 1.49 8.08
N THR A 33 16.68 0.81 9.02
CA THR A 33 16.03 -0.26 9.81
C THR A 33 15.07 0.34 10.84
N GLU A 34 14.16 -0.48 11.39
CA GLU A 34 13.19 -0.04 12.42
C GLU A 34 13.90 0.59 13.63
N GLU A 35 14.99 -0.04 14.10
CA GLU A 35 15.81 0.46 15.21
C GLU A 35 16.48 1.81 14.89
N GLN A 36 16.91 2.03 13.65
CA GLN A 36 17.52 3.29 13.22
C GLN A 36 16.46 4.40 13.04
N MET A 37 15.24 4.04 12.64
CA MET A 37 14.12 4.96 12.55
C MET A 37 13.69 5.45 13.93
N ASP A 38 13.56 4.55 14.91
CA ASP A 38 13.24 4.90 16.29
C ASP A 38 14.31 5.82 16.90
N ALA A 39 15.59 5.53 16.65
CA ALA A 39 16.69 6.40 17.07
C ALA A 39 16.62 7.79 16.40
N ALA A 40 16.30 7.86 15.11
CA ALA A 40 16.15 9.12 14.38
C ALA A 40 14.97 9.97 14.87
N ILE A 41 13.86 9.33 15.26
CA ILE A 41 12.71 9.98 15.90
C ILE A 41 13.10 10.50 17.29
N ASN A 42 13.73 9.67 18.12
CA ASN A 42 14.18 10.04 19.47
C ASN A 42 15.21 11.19 19.47
N HIS A 43 16.01 11.29 18.41
CA HIS A 43 16.98 12.37 18.23
C HIS A 43 16.39 13.62 17.54
N GLY A 44 15.08 13.63 17.24
CA GLY A 44 14.38 14.77 16.65
C GLY A 44 14.68 15.00 15.16
N VAL A 45 15.34 14.06 14.49
CA VAL A 45 15.65 14.13 13.06
C VAL A 45 14.37 14.00 12.23
N PHE A 46 13.49 13.07 12.62
CA PHE A 46 12.15 12.93 12.05
C PHE A 46 11.09 13.22 13.11
N ASN A 47 9.96 13.80 12.69
CA ASN A 47 8.80 13.99 13.54
C ASN A 47 7.85 12.79 13.36
N PRO A 48 7.20 12.27 14.42
CA PRO A 48 6.13 11.30 14.24
C PRO A 48 5.04 11.89 13.34
N ALA A 49 4.51 11.07 12.42
CA ALA A 49 3.43 11.48 11.54
C ALA A 49 2.17 11.80 12.36
N GLU A 50 1.49 12.90 12.03
CA GLU A 50 0.27 13.29 12.74
C GLU A 50 -0.85 12.24 12.54
N PRO A 51 -1.63 11.91 13.59
CA PRO A 51 -2.73 10.97 13.48
C PRO A 51 -3.74 11.40 12.41
N GLY A 52 -4.10 10.47 11.51
CA GLY A 52 -4.98 10.79 10.37
C GLY A 52 -4.24 11.24 9.11
N THR A 53 -2.92 11.33 9.14
CA THR A 53 -2.11 11.48 7.92
C THR A 53 -2.27 10.23 7.05
N ILE A 54 -2.77 10.42 5.84
CA ILE A 54 -2.81 9.37 4.81
C ILE A 54 -1.43 9.31 4.18
N ILE A 55 -0.67 8.27 4.49
CA ILE A 55 0.65 8.05 3.89
C ILE A 55 0.46 6.98 2.82
N SER A 56 0.62 7.37 1.55
CA SER A 56 0.81 6.41 0.47
C SER A 56 2.22 5.85 0.60
N ALA A 57 2.36 4.81 1.42
CA ALA A 57 3.61 4.09 1.51
C ALA A 57 3.70 3.21 0.26
N SER A 58 4.61 3.52 -0.67
CA SER A 58 5.00 2.55 -1.69
C SER A 58 5.89 1.49 -1.02
N LEU A 59 5.31 0.69 -0.11
CA LEU A 59 5.91 -0.59 0.25
C LEU A 59 6.08 -1.32 -1.07
N ALA A 60 7.35 -1.48 -1.46
CA ALA A 60 7.85 -1.95 -2.75
C ALA A 60 6.72 -2.57 -3.60
N PRO A 61 6.21 -1.87 -4.64
CA PRO A 61 5.05 -2.32 -5.36
C PRO A 61 5.33 -3.73 -5.86
N SER A 62 4.59 -4.71 -5.34
CA SER A 62 4.68 -6.09 -5.81
C SER A 62 4.25 -6.24 -7.28
N GLY A 63 3.86 -5.13 -7.92
CA GLY A 63 3.73 -4.95 -9.36
C GLY A 63 5.02 -5.24 -10.14
N ASN A 64 6.19 -5.31 -9.49
CA ASN A 64 7.43 -5.75 -10.14
C ASN A 64 7.65 -7.28 -10.10
N SER A 65 6.69 -8.05 -9.59
CA SER A 65 6.73 -9.51 -9.67
C SER A 65 6.52 -9.95 -11.12
N ALA A 66 7.48 -10.69 -11.68
CA ALA A 66 7.39 -11.25 -13.04
C ALA A 66 6.11 -12.07 -13.26
N LEU A 67 5.58 -12.68 -12.19
CA LEU A 67 4.31 -13.41 -12.23
C LEU A 67 3.12 -12.48 -12.47
N THR A 68 3.10 -11.32 -11.82
CA THR A 68 2.05 -10.30 -12.01
C THR A 68 2.07 -9.83 -13.46
N THR A 69 3.24 -9.48 -14.00
CA THR A 69 3.38 -9.06 -15.40
C THR A 69 2.92 -10.14 -16.39
N PHE A 70 3.34 -11.40 -16.18
CA PHE A 70 2.90 -12.53 -17.00
C PHE A 70 1.39 -12.74 -16.94
N PHE A 71 0.79 -12.64 -15.74
CA PHE A 71 -0.64 -12.76 -15.54
C PHE A 71 -1.42 -11.66 -16.28
N PHE A 72 -0.95 -10.42 -16.28
CA PHE A 72 -1.57 -9.33 -17.03
C PHE A 72 -1.44 -9.51 -18.53
N ALA A 73 -0.28 -9.95 -19.05
CA ALA A 73 -0.11 -10.23 -20.46
C ALA A 73 -1.05 -11.36 -20.94
N TRP A 74 -1.13 -12.44 -20.15
CA TRP A 74 -2.08 -13.54 -20.35
C TRP A 74 -3.53 -13.03 -20.29
N GLY A 75 -3.88 -12.24 -19.28
CA GLY A 75 -5.23 -11.70 -19.08
C GLY A 75 -5.67 -10.78 -20.22
N ILE A 76 -4.80 -9.89 -20.70
CA ILE A 76 -5.07 -9.02 -21.85
C ILE A 76 -5.30 -9.85 -23.11
N PHE A 77 -4.42 -10.84 -23.36
CA PHE A 77 -4.58 -11.73 -24.50
C PHE A 77 -5.94 -12.44 -24.49
N TRP A 78 -6.33 -13.02 -23.35
CA TRP A 78 -7.61 -13.72 -23.23
C TRP A 78 -8.80 -12.76 -23.28
N ALA A 79 -8.73 -11.59 -22.67
CA ALA A 79 -9.79 -10.59 -22.76
C ALA A 79 -10.04 -10.19 -24.22
N LEU A 80 -8.97 -9.89 -24.96
CA LEU A 80 -9.06 -9.59 -26.40
C LEU A 80 -9.59 -10.78 -27.20
N TYR A 81 -9.18 -12.00 -26.88
CA TYR A 81 -9.70 -13.21 -27.52
C TYR A 81 -11.20 -13.36 -27.28
N TRP A 82 -11.66 -13.32 -26.02
CA TRP A 82 -13.07 -13.52 -25.66
C TRP A 82 -13.97 -12.42 -26.25
N PHE A 83 -13.61 -11.15 -26.07
CA PHE A 83 -14.41 -10.05 -26.60
C PHE A 83 -14.29 -9.93 -28.12
N GLY A 84 -13.12 -10.21 -28.71
CA GLY A 84 -12.94 -10.21 -30.16
C GLY A 84 -13.72 -11.31 -30.86
N THR A 85 -13.71 -12.53 -30.33
CA THR A 85 -14.52 -13.65 -30.86
C THR A 85 -16.02 -13.46 -30.61
N MET A 86 -16.41 -12.90 -29.47
CA MET A 86 -17.79 -12.47 -29.21
C MET A 86 -18.24 -11.42 -30.24
N LEU A 87 -17.43 -10.39 -30.49
CA LEU A 87 -17.73 -9.33 -31.44
C LEU A 87 -17.78 -9.87 -32.88
N TYR A 88 -16.86 -10.76 -33.24
CA TYR A 88 -16.90 -11.47 -34.51
C TYR A 88 -18.20 -12.26 -34.68
N GLY A 89 -18.60 -13.03 -33.66
CA GLY A 89 -19.86 -13.78 -33.67
C GLY A 89 -21.11 -12.90 -33.78
N LEU A 90 -21.03 -11.65 -33.29
CA LEU A 90 -22.10 -10.66 -33.39
C LEU A 90 -22.15 -9.98 -34.77
N LEU A 91 -21.00 -9.62 -35.34
CA LEU A 91 -20.90 -8.78 -36.53
C LEU A 91 -20.92 -9.56 -37.86
N ASN A 92 -20.52 -10.83 -37.89
CA ASN A 92 -20.48 -11.63 -39.13
C ASN A 92 -21.83 -12.25 -39.56
N GLY A 93 -22.94 -11.65 -39.14
CA GLY A 93 -24.23 -11.76 -39.82
C GLY A 93 -25.06 -13.03 -39.58
N SER A 94 -24.55 -14.13 -39.00
CA SER A 94 -25.42 -15.23 -38.54
C SER A 94 -24.78 -16.25 -37.59
N ALA A 95 -25.65 -16.82 -36.73
CA ALA A 95 -25.65 -18.19 -36.20
C ALA A 95 -24.86 -18.53 -34.92
N TRP A 96 -24.27 -17.59 -34.20
CA TRP A 96 -23.84 -17.92 -32.83
C TRP A 96 -25.06 -17.94 -31.91
N ALA A 97 -25.34 -19.12 -31.35
CA ALA A 97 -26.42 -19.28 -30.39
C ALA A 97 -26.21 -18.29 -29.23
N GLN A 98 -27.30 -17.72 -28.70
CA GLN A 98 -27.24 -16.78 -27.57
C GLN A 98 -26.40 -17.35 -26.42
N GLN A 99 -26.49 -18.65 -26.17
CA GLN A 99 -25.70 -19.35 -25.15
C GLN A 99 -24.19 -19.25 -25.41
N GLN A 100 -23.76 -19.40 -26.67
CA GLN A 100 -22.36 -19.24 -27.08
C GLN A 100 -21.89 -17.81 -26.83
N LEU A 101 -22.71 -16.82 -27.21
CA LEU A 101 -22.37 -15.40 -27.05
C LEU A 101 -22.27 -15.01 -25.57
N SER A 102 -23.24 -15.43 -24.75
CA SER A 102 -23.24 -15.24 -23.30
C SER A 102 -22.05 -15.92 -22.63
N TYR A 103 -21.61 -17.09 -23.12
CA TYR A 103 -20.41 -17.76 -22.63
C TYR A 103 -19.17 -16.91 -22.86
N HIS A 104 -18.97 -16.38 -24.08
CA HIS A 104 -17.81 -15.54 -24.37
C HIS A 104 -17.83 -14.23 -23.57
N MET A 105 -19.00 -13.62 -23.39
CA MET A 105 -19.18 -12.47 -22.51
C MET A 105 -18.82 -12.80 -21.06
N ALA A 106 -19.32 -13.92 -20.52
CA ALA A 106 -19.02 -14.35 -19.16
C ALA A 106 -17.52 -14.60 -18.97
N MET A 107 -16.87 -15.30 -19.90
CA MET A 107 -15.41 -15.55 -19.86
C MET A 107 -14.60 -14.25 -19.95
N GLY A 108 -15.00 -13.32 -20.80
CA GLY A 108 -14.37 -12.00 -20.91
C GLY A 108 -14.48 -11.20 -19.60
N LEU A 109 -15.67 -11.15 -19.00
CA LEU A 109 -15.90 -10.49 -17.71
C LEU A 109 -15.15 -11.17 -16.57
N SER A 110 -15.16 -12.50 -16.49
CA SER A 110 -14.40 -13.24 -15.48
C SER A 110 -12.89 -12.95 -15.58
N THR A 111 -12.35 -12.88 -16.80
CA THR A 111 -10.94 -12.54 -17.03
C THR A 111 -10.63 -11.13 -16.51
N LEU A 112 -11.49 -10.14 -16.80
CA LEU A 112 -11.34 -8.78 -16.29
C LEU A 112 -11.46 -8.69 -14.77
N ILE A 113 -12.39 -9.45 -14.16
CA ILE A 113 -12.55 -9.48 -12.69
C ILE A 113 -11.29 -10.05 -12.04
N LEU A 114 -10.74 -11.15 -12.57
CA LEU A 114 -9.51 -11.74 -12.04
C LEU A 114 -8.32 -10.76 -12.15
N MET A 115 -8.17 -10.10 -13.31
CA MET A 115 -7.18 -9.03 -13.47
C MET A 115 -7.40 -7.87 -12.50
N GLY A 116 -8.66 -7.47 -12.26
CA GLY A 116 -9.02 -6.41 -11.34
C GLY A 116 -8.66 -6.75 -9.89
N ILE A 117 -8.95 -7.97 -9.44
CA ILE A 117 -8.54 -8.45 -8.10
C ILE A 117 -7.02 -8.42 -7.98
N VAL A 118 -6.32 -8.91 -9.01
CA VAL A 118 -4.86 -8.93 -8.99
C VAL A 118 -4.28 -7.51 -8.98
N TYR A 119 -4.87 -6.61 -9.74
CA TYR A 119 -4.49 -5.20 -9.79
C TYR A 119 -4.63 -4.54 -8.42
N LEU A 120 -5.82 -4.67 -7.81
CA LEU A 120 -6.11 -4.06 -6.50
C LEU A 120 -5.24 -4.63 -5.39
N LYS A 121 -4.91 -5.93 -5.45
CA LYS A 121 -4.19 -6.60 -4.38
C LYS A 121 -2.66 -6.44 -4.46
N TRP A 122 -2.09 -6.37 -5.66
CA TRP A 122 -0.63 -6.45 -5.84
C TRP A 122 -0.02 -5.31 -6.66
N VAL A 123 -0.81 -4.53 -7.40
CA VAL A 123 -0.32 -3.43 -8.24
C VAL A 123 -0.63 -2.07 -7.64
N LEU A 124 -1.84 -1.88 -7.10
CA LEU A 124 -2.24 -0.62 -6.49
C LEU A 124 -1.47 -0.42 -5.17
N PRO A 125 -0.87 0.76 -4.92
CA PRO A 125 -0.15 1.03 -3.68
C PRO A 125 -1.10 0.93 -2.48
N ASP A 126 -0.68 0.20 -1.45
CA ASP A 126 -1.48 0.09 -0.22
C ASP A 126 -1.60 1.48 0.43
N THR A 127 -2.84 1.95 0.55
CA THR A 127 -3.14 3.16 1.33
C THR A 127 -3.07 2.80 2.80
N ILE A 128 -1.96 3.14 3.47
CA ILE A 128 -1.81 2.95 4.90
C ILE A 128 -2.40 4.18 5.60
N ILE A 129 -3.47 3.97 6.35
CA ILE A 129 -3.99 4.98 7.27
C ILE A 129 -3.28 4.78 8.59
N VAL A 130 -2.50 5.79 9.03
CA VAL A 130 -1.91 5.80 10.36
C VAL A 130 -3.04 5.94 11.38
N LYS A 131 -3.51 4.80 11.90
CA LYS A 131 -4.46 4.76 13.00
C LYS A 131 -3.70 4.99 14.29
N HIS A 132 -4.27 5.79 15.18
CA HIS A 132 -3.81 5.88 16.56
C HIS A 132 -3.74 4.44 17.12
N SER A 133 -2.62 4.04 17.74
CA SER A 133 -2.68 2.88 18.62
C SER A 133 -3.77 3.21 19.64
N GLN A 134 -4.91 2.52 19.59
CA GLN A 134 -5.97 2.80 20.56
C GLN A 134 -5.34 2.77 21.95
N ASN A 135 -5.68 3.76 22.78
CA ASN A 135 -5.17 3.83 24.13
C ASN A 135 -5.43 2.45 24.77
N LYS A 136 -4.38 1.75 25.22
CA LYS A 136 -4.49 0.38 25.76
C LYS A 136 -5.51 0.30 26.91
N TYR A 137 -5.80 1.44 27.51
CA TYR A 137 -6.74 1.63 28.60
C TYR A 137 -7.94 2.44 28.10
N ILE A 138 -9.14 1.91 28.34
CA ILE A 138 -10.39 2.65 28.19
C ILE A 138 -10.36 3.76 29.26
N PRO A 139 -10.42 5.05 28.89
CA PRO A 139 -10.51 6.11 29.89
C PRO A 139 -11.80 5.93 30.70
N GLU A 140 -11.76 6.21 32.00
CA GLU A 140 -12.98 6.20 32.81
C GLU A 140 -14.02 7.12 32.18
N HIS A 141 -15.22 6.58 31.97
CA HIS A 141 -16.36 7.36 31.51
C HIS A 141 -16.61 8.47 32.52
N GLN A 142 -16.61 9.73 32.08
CA GLN A 142 -17.03 10.83 32.94
C GLN A 142 -18.45 10.54 33.42
N LYS A 143 -18.69 10.61 34.73
CA LYS A 143 -20.00 10.35 35.30
C LYS A 143 -21.02 11.32 34.68
N ASP A 144 -21.93 10.80 33.87
CA ASP A 144 -23.02 11.56 33.25
C ASP A 144 -24.12 11.98 34.26
N TRP A 145 -24.00 11.55 35.52
CA TRP A 145 -24.95 11.87 36.59
C TRP A 145 -24.29 12.63 37.75
N ARG A 146 -25.05 13.56 38.34
CA ARG A 146 -24.67 14.25 39.58
C ARG A 146 -25.05 13.41 40.79
N GLU A 147 -24.06 13.12 41.64
CA GLU A 147 -24.31 12.59 42.98
C GLU A 147 -24.79 13.73 43.89
N TYR A 148 -26.02 13.61 44.39
CA TYR A 148 -26.52 14.49 45.45
C TYR A 148 -26.20 13.85 46.79
N ASN A 149 -25.35 14.51 47.57
CA ASN A 149 -25.12 14.14 48.97
C ASN A 149 -26.36 14.54 49.77
N TRP A 150 -26.95 13.57 50.45
CA TRP A 150 -28.01 13.78 51.44
C TRP A 150 -27.43 14.31 52.75
#